data_AF-A0A954UML0-F1
#
_entry.id   AF-A0A954UML0-F1
#
_cell.length_a   1.000
_cell.length_b   1.000
_cell.length_c   1.000
_cell.angle_alpha   90.00
_cell.angle_beta   90.00
_cell.angle_gamma   90.00
#
_symmetry.space_group_name_H-M   'P 1'
#
loop_
_entity.id
_entity.type
_entity.pdbx_description
1 polymer ?
#
loop_
_entity_poly.entity_id
_entity_poly.type
_entity_poly.pdbx_seq_one_letter_code
_entity_poly.pdbx_strand_id
1 'polypeptide(L)'
;MERKEHFCEINGCTEKASAHFTWAQDRKCTREQHFCEDHACAVVHEYDHEHQVLKGCAATLQGATCFDVEVVVISETHDKQIIYLREVGGPEQLSVVTGFFEACSIALKLQGFQASRPLTHDAMLGTIIALGGSLQHVLIDKVDEGIYYAKACVGQLSQLVLVDMRPSDAVNLALTANCPIFFTNEVVSKMAMSS
;
A
#
# COMPACT_ATOMS: atom_id res chain seq x y z
N MET A 1 16.67 5.79 18.77
CA MET A 1 16.84 4.67 17.83
C MET A 1 18.03 5.04 16.97
N GLU A 2 19.19 4.43 17.19
CA GLU A 2 20.36 4.67 16.34
C GLU A 2 20.00 4.22 14.92
N ARG A 3 20.04 5.15 13.96
CA ARG A 3 19.95 4.79 12.54
C ARG A 3 21.19 3.96 12.24
N LYS A 4 21.02 2.64 12.06
CA LYS A 4 22.08 1.83 11.45
C LYS A 4 22.30 2.41 10.05
N GLU A 5 23.52 2.79 9.73
CA GLU A 5 23.85 3.19 8.38
C GLU A 5 23.73 1.96 7.48
N HIS A 6 22.84 2.03 6.50
CA HIS A 6 22.67 1.00 5.49
C HIS A 6 23.48 1.38 4.24
N PHE A 7 24.11 0.38 3.63
CA PHE A 7 24.78 0.52 2.34
C PHE A 7 23.91 -0.13 1.25
N CYS A 8 24.12 0.28 0.01
CA CYS A 8 23.44 -0.33 -1.12
C CYS A 8 23.72 -1.84 -1.19
N GLU A 9 22.66 -2.63 -1.37
CA GLU A 9 22.73 -4.09 -1.41
C GLU A 9 23.04 -4.65 -2.82
N ILE A 10 23.27 -3.79 -3.82
CA ILE A 10 23.74 -4.22 -5.15
C ILE A 10 25.22 -4.62 -5.08
N ASN A 11 25.53 -5.82 -5.57
CA ASN A 11 26.89 -6.36 -5.60
C ASN A 11 27.86 -5.40 -6.30
N GLY A 12 28.92 -5.00 -5.59
CA GLY A 12 29.96 -4.09 -6.11
C GLY A 12 29.65 -2.61 -5.90
N CYS A 13 28.47 -2.25 -5.37
CA CYS A 13 28.18 -0.89 -4.93
C CYS A 13 28.71 -0.65 -3.52
N THR A 14 29.27 0.55 -3.28
CA THR A 14 29.75 0.98 -1.95
C THR A 14 29.07 2.25 -1.44
N GLU A 15 28.07 2.72 -2.19
CA GLU A 15 27.30 3.92 -1.86
C GLU A 15 26.39 3.69 -0.65
N LYS A 16 26.09 4.76 0.07
CA LYS A 16 25.11 4.74 1.14
C LYS A 16 23.71 4.53 0.56
N ALA A 17 22.88 3.76 1.26
CA ALA A 17 21.49 3.63 0.88
C ALA A 17 20.73 4.92 1.17
N SER A 18 19.86 5.30 0.23
CA SER A 18 18.94 6.44 0.34
C SER A 18 17.50 6.04 0.02
N ALA A 19 17.25 4.76 -0.29
CA ALA A 19 15.92 4.21 -0.48
C ALA A 19 15.79 2.87 0.25
N HIS A 20 14.63 2.68 0.88
CA HIS A 20 14.23 1.52 1.66
C HIS A 20 13.03 0.85 1.00
N PHE A 21 13.16 -0.44 0.70
CA PHE A 21 12.13 -1.24 0.06
C PHE A 21 11.61 -2.24 1.06
N THR A 22 10.32 -2.18 1.36
CA THR A 22 9.61 -3.18 2.19
C THR A 22 8.76 -4.03 1.27
N TRP A 23 9.20 -5.25 0.99
CA TRP A 23 8.51 -6.19 0.13
C TRP A 23 7.49 -6.99 0.92
N ALA A 24 6.31 -7.21 0.35
CA ALA A 24 5.22 -7.87 1.03
C ALA A 24 4.51 -8.92 0.18
N GLN A 25 4.05 -9.95 0.87
CA GLN A 25 3.16 -10.98 0.36
C GLN A 25 2.17 -11.35 1.45
N ASP A 26 0.91 -11.53 1.10
CA ASP A 26 -0.18 -11.83 2.04
C ASP A 26 -0.17 -10.89 3.27
N ARG A 27 0.06 -9.59 3.00
CA ARG A 27 0.08 -8.49 3.97
C ARG A 27 1.17 -8.58 5.04
N LYS A 28 2.25 -9.31 4.76
CA LYS A 28 3.40 -9.46 5.63
C LYS A 28 4.68 -9.14 4.89
N CYS A 29 5.60 -8.47 5.58
CA CYS A 29 6.93 -8.21 5.08
C CYS A 29 7.66 -9.54 4.84
N THR A 30 8.12 -9.75 3.61
CA THR A 30 8.89 -10.94 3.22
C THR A 30 10.38 -10.67 3.19
N ARG A 31 10.78 -9.46 2.78
CA ARG A 31 12.17 -9.00 2.78
C ARG A 31 12.24 -7.48 2.85
N GLU A 32 13.36 -6.97 3.34
CA GLU A 32 13.72 -5.55 3.31
C GLU A 32 15.00 -5.40 2.51
N GLN A 33 15.08 -4.37 1.68
CA GLN A 33 16.28 -4.07 0.89
C GLN A 33 16.58 -2.59 0.86
N HIS A 34 17.88 -2.28 0.76
CA HIS A 34 18.41 -0.92 0.83
C HIS A 34 19.21 -0.61 -0.43
N PHE A 35 18.88 0.49 -1.11
CA PHE A 35 19.54 0.88 -2.35
C PHE A 35 20.02 2.33 -2.29
N CYS A 36 21.13 2.63 -2.96
CA CYS A 36 21.47 4.01 -3.27
C CYS A 36 20.50 4.56 -4.32
N GLU A 37 20.52 5.87 -4.55
CA GLU A 37 19.57 6.55 -5.43
C GLU A 37 19.55 5.96 -6.85
N ASP A 38 20.72 5.78 -7.47
CA ASP A 38 20.84 5.25 -8.83
C ASP A 38 20.29 3.83 -8.94
N HIS A 39 20.65 2.95 -7.99
CA HIS A 39 20.17 1.57 -7.99
C HIS A 39 18.70 1.45 -7.59
N ALA A 40 18.19 2.35 -6.74
CA ALA A 40 16.77 2.38 -6.42
C ALA A 40 15.94 2.72 -7.68
N CYS A 41 16.41 3.68 -8.46
CA CYS A 41 15.81 4.05 -9.74
C CYS A 41 15.84 2.85 -10.72
N ALA A 42 16.99 2.19 -10.86
CA ALA A 42 17.12 0.99 -11.70
C ALA A 42 16.20 -0.14 -11.23
N VAL A 43 16.17 -0.44 -9.94
CA VAL A 43 15.27 -1.47 -9.37
C VAL A 43 13.83 -1.11 -9.63
N VAL A 44 13.40 0.13 -9.41
CA VAL A 44 12.01 0.55 -9.70
C VAL A 44 11.66 0.40 -11.19
N HIS A 45 12.58 0.75 -12.10
CA HIS A 45 12.37 0.62 -13.54
C HIS A 45 12.42 -0.83 -14.04
N GLU A 46 13.28 -1.66 -13.45
CA GLU A 46 13.47 -3.07 -13.82
C GLU A 46 12.52 -4.02 -13.07
N TYR A 47 11.83 -3.55 -12.02
CA TYR A 47 10.89 -4.36 -11.23
C TYR A 47 9.62 -4.75 -12.02
N ASP A 48 9.57 -4.45 -13.32
CA ASP A 48 8.56 -4.99 -14.19
C ASP A 48 8.85 -6.48 -14.49
N HIS A 49 8.02 -7.34 -13.92
CA HIS A 49 7.79 -8.75 -14.26
C HIS A 49 8.72 -9.84 -13.65
N GLU A 50 8.47 -10.19 -12.38
CA GLU A 50 8.33 -11.61 -12.05
C GLU A 50 6.95 -11.85 -11.42
N HIS A 51 6.11 -12.61 -12.14
CA HIS A 51 4.71 -12.88 -11.85
C HIS A 51 4.54 -13.67 -10.54
N GLN A 52 4.59 -12.99 -9.39
CA GLN A 52 4.06 -13.56 -8.16
C GLN A 52 2.56 -13.31 -8.08
N VAL A 53 1.79 -14.35 -8.39
CA VAL A 53 0.36 -14.36 -8.14
C VAL A 53 0.15 -14.31 -6.62
N LEU A 54 -0.34 -13.19 -6.11
CA LEU A 54 -0.74 -13.09 -4.70
C LEU A 54 -1.93 -14.03 -4.46
N LYS A 55 -1.82 -14.91 -3.45
CA LYS A 55 -2.90 -15.80 -3.02
C LYS A 55 -3.74 -15.10 -1.94
N GLY A 56 -4.49 -14.09 -2.35
CA GLY A 56 -5.35 -13.30 -1.46
C GLY A 56 -6.81 -13.77 -1.39
N CYS A 57 -7.55 -13.21 -0.43
CA CYS A 57 -8.98 -13.47 -0.23
C CYS A 57 -9.78 -13.24 -1.51
N ALA A 58 -10.52 -14.27 -1.96
CA ALA A 58 -11.40 -14.28 -3.12
C ALA A 58 -12.67 -13.41 -2.95
N ALA A 59 -12.55 -12.28 -2.25
CA ALA A 59 -13.61 -11.30 -2.15
C ALA A 59 -13.79 -10.67 -3.53
N THR A 60 -14.97 -10.86 -4.11
CA THR A 60 -15.34 -10.29 -5.41
C THR A 60 -16.26 -9.10 -5.19
N LEU A 61 -16.02 -8.03 -5.93
CA LEU A 61 -16.89 -6.88 -5.99
C LEU A 61 -17.18 -6.60 -7.47
N GLN A 62 -18.46 -6.56 -7.84
CA GLN A 62 -18.84 -6.40 -9.25
C GLN A 62 -18.30 -5.07 -9.80
N GLY A 63 -17.54 -5.12 -10.89
CA GLY A 63 -16.94 -3.95 -11.52
C GLY A 63 -15.67 -3.42 -10.84
N ALA A 64 -15.09 -4.18 -9.91
CA ALA A 64 -13.83 -3.84 -9.26
C ALA A 64 -12.90 -5.05 -9.12
N THR A 65 -11.61 -4.78 -9.16
CA THR A 65 -10.52 -5.75 -9.03
C THR A 65 -9.88 -5.62 -7.65
N CYS A 66 -9.53 -6.75 -7.05
CA CYS A 66 -8.88 -6.82 -5.73
C CYS A 66 -7.36 -6.69 -5.88
N PHE A 67 -6.75 -5.89 -5.03
CA PHE A 67 -5.30 -5.68 -4.98
C PHE A 67 -4.76 -5.93 -3.57
N ASP A 68 -3.47 -6.23 -3.48
CA ASP A 68 -2.73 -6.17 -2.21
C ASP A 68 -1.39 -5.46 -2.39
N VAL A 69 -0.79 -5.05 -1.26
CA VAL A 69 0.49 -4.34 -1.28
C VAL A 69 1.62 -5.31 -1.60
N GLU A 70 2.39 -4.98 -2.63
CA GLU A 70 3.54 -5.76 -3.09
C GLU A 70 4.85 -5.18 -2.57
N VAL A 71 5.03 -3.86 -2.69
CA VAL A 71 6.22 -3.19 -2.17
C VAL A 71 5.94 -1.76 -1.78
N VAL A 72 6.53 -1.33 -0.67
CA VAL A 72 6.59 0.07 -0.25
C VAL A 72 8.00 0.58 -0.45
N VAL A 73 8.15 1.65 -1.22
CA VAL A 73 9.43 2.32 -1.50
C VAL A 73 9.45 3.65 -0.78
N ILE A 74 10.41 3.79 0.15
CA ILE A 74 10.61 5.01 0.94
C ILE A 74 11.99 5.57 0.61
N SER A 75 12.04 6.76 0.02
CA SER A 75 13.25 7.51 -0.25
C SER A 75 13.53 8.52 0.87
N GLU A 76 14.79 8.64 1.26
CA GLU A 76 15.27 9.69 2.16
C GLU A 76 15.56 11.01 1.44
N THR A 77 15.68 10.97 0.10
CA THR A 77 16.04 12.12 -0.73
C THR A 77 14.84 12.75 -1.47
N HIS A 78 13.70 12.07 -1.48
CA HIS A 78 12.49 12.53 -2.17
C HIS A 78 11.31 12.66 -1.20
N ASP A 79 10.49 13.69 -1.39
CA ASP A 79 9.27 13.89 -0.59
C ASP A 79 8.18 12.86 -0.91
N LYS A 80 8.14 12.40 -2.18
CA LYS A 80 7.15 11.45 -2.69
C LYS A 80 7.63 10.02 -2.49
N GLN A 81 6.78 9.22 -1.89
CA GLN A 81 6.98 7.78 -1.67
C GLN A 81 6.02 7.00 -2.56
N ILE A 82 6.35 5.75 -2.85
CA ILE A 82 5.56 4.93 -3.77
C ILE A 82 5.16 3.63 -3.09
N ILE A 83 3.88 3.29 -3.19
CA ILE A 83 3.33 2.00 -2.78
C ILE A 83 2.89 1.28 -4.05
N TYR A 84 3.53 0.16 -4.36
CA TYR A 84 3.12 -0.70 -5.45
C TYR A 84 2.12 -1.74 -4.94
N LEU A 85 1.05 -1.92 -5.70
CA LEU A 85 0.00 -2.89 -5.46
C LEU A 85 -0.10 -3.86 -6.63
N ARG A 86 -0.32 -5.13 -6.31
CA ARG A 86 -0.48 -6.22 -7.27
C ARG A 86 -1.89 -6.73 -7.23
N GLU A 87 -2.46 -7.00 -8.40
CA GLU A 87 -3.75 -7.67 -8.50
C GLU A 87 -3.71 -9.06 -7.85
N VAL A 88 -4.73 -9.36 -7.05
CA VAL A 88 -4.89 -10.67 -6.45
C VAL A 88 -5.41 -11.64 -7.52
N GLY A 89 -4.57 -12.60 -7.93
CA GLY A 89 -4.94 -13.59 -8.94
C GLY A 89 -4.76 -13.14 -10.39
N GLY A 90 -4.19 -11.96 -10.63
CA GLY A 90 -3.99 -11.41 -11.97
C GLY A 90 -2.66 -10.67 -12.14
N PRO A 91 -2.38 -10.17 -13.36
CA PRO A 91 -1.07 -9.63 -13.71
C PRO A 91 -0.93 -8.13 -13.40
N GLU A 92 -2.02 -7.39 -13.17
CA GLU A 92 -1.98 -5.92 -13.12
C GLU A 92 -1.16 -5.41 -11.92
N GLN A 93 -0.32 -4.39 -12.16
CA GLN A 93 0.38 -3.62 -11.12
C GLN A 93 -0.11 -2.19 -11.14
N LEU A 94 -0.41 -1.64 -9.97
CA LEU A 94 -0.73 -0.23 -9.80
C LEU A 94 0.24 0.41 -8.80
N SER A 95 0.37 1.73 -8.84
CA SER A 95 1.14 2.47 -7.83
C SER A 95 0.33 3.60 -7.21
N VAL A 96 0.50 3.80 -5.91
CA VAL A 96 -0.05 4.93 -5.16
C VAL A 96 1.11 5.78 -4.65
N VAL A 97 1.18 7.02 -5.12
CA VAL A 97 2.14 8.01 -4.64
C VAL A 97 1.61 8.66 -3.37
N THR A 98 2.43 8.72 -2.32
CA THR A 98 2.04 9.30 -1.03
C THR A 98 3.21 10.00 -0.32
N GLY A 99 2.97 10.52 0.87
CA GLY A 99 3.98 11.14 1.72
C GLY A 99 4.75 10.12 2.57
N PHE A 100 5.83 10.62 3.19
CA PHE A 100 6.70 9.82 4.04
C PHE A 100 5.95 9.12 5.18
N PHE A 101 5.08 9.84 5.90
CA PHE A 101 4.40 9.30 7.07
C PHE A 101 3.41 8.19 6.73
N GLU A 102 2.68 8.32 5.63
CA GLU A 102 1.74 7.31 5.17
C GLU A 102 2.46 6.03 4.74
N ALA A 103 3.53 6.17 3.94
CA ALA A 103 4.35 5.04 3.51
C ALA A 103 5.02 4.33 4.68
N CYS A 104 5.62 5.08 5.62
CA CYS A 104 6.19 4.51 6.84
C CYS A 104 5.16 3.74 7.66
N SER A 105 3.93 4.27 7.80
CA SER A 105 2.89 3.59 8.56
C SER A 105 2.47 2.27 7.90
N ILE A 106 2.45 2.19 6.57
CA ILE A 106 2.18 0.94 5.84
C ILE A 106 3.35 -0.04 6.01
N ALA A 107 4.60 0.42 5.84
CA ALA A 107 5.78 -0.42 6.01
C ALA A 107 5.84 -1.05 7.41
N LEU A 108 5.63 -0.25 8.47
CA LEU A 108 5.55 -0.74 9.86
C LEU A 108 4.45 -1.80 10.04
N LYS A 109 3.29 -1.60 9.38
CA LYS A 109 2.19 -2.56 9.46
C LYS A 109 2.55 -3.89 8.81
N LEU A 110 3.18 -3.85 7.63
CA LEU A 110 3.65 -5.03 6.91
C LEU A 110 4.74 -5.77 7.69
N GLN A 111 5.63 -5.06 8.36
CA GLN A 111 6.65 -5.62 9.26
C GLN A 111 6.04 -6.26 10.53
N GLY A 112 4.73 -6.12 10.76
CA GLY A 112 4.06 -6.66 11.94
C GLY A 112 4.44 -5.92 13.23
N PHE A 113 4.91 -4.67 13.12
CA PHE A 113 5.28 -3.87 14.28
C PHE A 113 4.05 -3.65 15.18
N GLN A 114 4.20 -3.98 16.46
CA GLN A 114 3.16 -3.78 17.47
C GLN A 114 3.55 -2.63 18.39
N ALA A 115 2.88 -1.49 18.23
CA ALA A 115 3.07 -0.34 19.09
C ALA A 115 2.46 -0.59 20.49
N SER A 116 3.04 0.02 21.53
CA SER A 116 2.51 -0.06 22.90
C SER A 116 1.16 0.65 23.08
N ARG A 117 0.82 1.55 22.17
CA ARG A 117 -0.44 2.27 22.07
C ARG A 117 -0.91 2.27 20.61
N PRO A 118 -2.23 2.28 20.35
CA PRO A 118 -2.77 2.31 19.00
C PRO A 118 -2.20 3.48 18.18
N LEU A 119 -1.74 3.21 16.96
CA LEU A 119 -1.37 4.25 16.01
C LEU A 119 -2.63 4.83 15.35
N THR A 120 -2.48 5.82 14.48
CA THR A 120 -3.61 6.56 13.89
C THR A 120 -4.64 5.65 13.22
N HIS A 121 -4.20 4.69 12.40
CA HIS A 121 -5.10 3.78 11.69
C HIS A 121 -5.72 2.73 12.63
N ASP A 122 -5.00 2.28 13.66
CA ASP A 122 -5.57 1.39 14.69
C ASP A 122 -6.65 2.12 15.50
N ALA A 123 -6.41 3.38 15.86
CA ALA A 123 -7.37 4.23 16.57
C ALA A 123 -8.59 4.56 15.69
N MET A 124 -8.41 4.78 14.40
CA MET A 124 -9.49 4.98 13.44
C MET A 124 -10.37 3.74 13.32
N LEU A 125 -9.77 2.55 13.15
CA LEU A 125 -10.51 1.29 13.15
C LEU A 125 -11.25 1.06 14.47
N GLY A 126 -10.59 1.31 15.60
CA GLY A 126 -11.21 1.24 16.93
C GLY A 126 -12.40 2.18 17.07
N THR A 127 -12.34 3.38 16.48
CA THR A 127 -13.45 4.34 16.46
C THR A 127 -14.62 3.82 15.63
N ILE A 128 -14.37 3.26 14.44
CA ILE A 128 -15.41 2.65 13.60
C ILE A 128 -16.13 1.54 14.37
N ILE A 129 -15.38 0.63 15.01
CA ILE A 129 -15.92 -0.49 15.78
C ILE A 129 -16.70 0.01 17.00
N ALA A 130 -16.17 0.98 17.75
CA ALA A 130 -16.81 1.51 18.95
C ALA A 130 -18.16 2.21 18.65
N LEU A 131 -18.31 2.78 17.46
CA LEU A 131 -19.55 3.37 16.97
C LEU A 131 -20.51 2.35 16.33
N GLY A 132 -20.19 1.04 16.42
CA GLY A 132 -21.01 -0.05 15.90
C GLY A 132 -20.87 -0.29 14.39
N GLY A 133 -19.83 0.25 13.77
CA GLY A 133 -19.50 0.02 12.36
C GLY A 133 -18.56 -1.19 12.18
N SER A 134 -18.56 -1.74 10.96
CA SER A 134 -17.61 -2.77 10.54
C SER A 134 -17.06 -2.43 9.16
N LEU A 135 -15.75 -2.21 9.06
CA LEU A 135 -15.10 -1.92 7.78
C LEU A 135 -15.11 -3.17 6.89
N GLN A 136 -15.86 -3.12 5.80
CA GLN A 136 -16.04 -4.27 4.90
C GLN A 136 -14.90 -4.37 3.90
N HIS A 137 -14.52 -3.24 3.31
CA HIS A 137 -13.45 -3.09 2.34
C HIS A 137 -13.14 -1.61 2.17
N VAL A 138 -12.08 -1.32 1.41
CA VAL A 138 -11.86 0.01 0.84
C VAL A 138 -12.00 -0.04 -0.67
N LEU A 139 -12.42 1.07 -1.26
CA LEU A 139 -12.67 1.17 -2.70
C LEU A 139 -12.03 2.44 -3.27
N ILE A 140 -11.15 2.28 -4.24
CA ILE A 140 -10.61 3.36 -5.06
C ILE A 140 -11.44 3.40 -6.35
N ASP A 141 -12.30 4.42 -6.49
CA ASP A 141 -13.33 4.45 -7.55
C ASP A 141 -13.33 5.70 -8.42
N LYS A 142 -12.53 6.72 -8.10
CA LYS A 142 -12.50 7.95 -8.87
C LYS A 142 -11.07 8.41 -9.10
N VAL A 143 -10.83 8.90 -10.30
CA VAL A 143 -9.67 9.73 -10.65
C VAL A 143 -10.16 10.99 -11.35
N ASP A 144 -9.64 12.13 -10.93
CA ASP A 144 -10.01 13.45 -11.43
C ASP A 144 -8.75 14.29 -11.52
N GLU A 145 -8.36 14.73 -12.73
CA GLU A 145 -7.12 15.47 -12.98
C GLU A 145 -5.85 14.81 -12.36
N GLY A 146 -5.80 13.47 -12.37
CA GLY A 146 -4.69 12.70 -11.79
C GLY A 146 -4.75 12.54 -10.27
N ILE A 147 -5.78 13.08 -9.61
CA ILE A 147 -6.05 12.90 -8.18
C ILE A 147 -6.98 11.70 -8.01
N TYR A 148 -6.49 10.69 -7.31
CA TYR A 148 -7.24 9.48 -6.99
C TYR A 148 -7.97 9.63 -5.67
N TYR A 149 -9.20 9.11 -5.59
CA TYR A 149 -10.06 9.15 -4.42
C TYR A 149 -10.38 7.73 -3.96
N ALA A 150 -10.52 7.56 -2.66
CA ALA A 150 -10.85 6.28 -2.06
C ALA A 150 -11.94 6.44 -1.00
N LYS A 151 -12.63 5.33 -0.73
CA LYS A 151 -13.68 5.26 0.28
C LYS A 151 -13.43 4.08 1.22
N ALA A 152 -13.59 4.32 2.51
CA ALA A 152 -13.81 3.25 3.47
C ALA A 152 -15.30 2.87 3.47
N CYS A 153 -15.61 1.62 3.12
CA CYS A 153 -16.96 1.10 3.02
C CYS A 153 -17.35 0.43 4.35
N VAL A 154 -18.04 1.16 5.22
CA VAL A 154 -18.37 0.76 6.59
C VAL A 154 -19.81 0.27 6.65
N GLY A 155 -20.02 -0.99 7.02
CA GLY A 155 -21.34 -1.52 7.32
C GLY A 155 -21.81 -1.07 8.70
N GLN A 156 -23.01 -0.50 8.80
CA GLN A 156 -23.61 -0.07 10.07
C GLN A 156 -25.15 -0.14 9.97
N LEU A 157 -25.81 -0.81 10.93
CA LEU A 157 -27.29 -0.86 11.05
C LEU A 157 -28.03 -1.13 9.72
N SER A 158 -27.55 -2.11 8.94
CA SER A 158 -28.07 -2.50 7.62
C SER A 158 -27.85 -1.50 6.48
N GLN A 159 -27.01 -0.49 6.67
CA GLN A 159 -26.59 0.47 5.66
C GLN A 159 -25.08 0.36 5.40
N LEU A 160 -24.67 0.79 4.21
CA LEU A 160 -23.27 1.00 3.87
C LEU A 160 -22.98 2.49 3.93
N VAL A 161 -22.13 2.88 4.88
CA VAL A 161 -21.63 4.25 5.04
C VAL A 161 -20.31 4.36 4.31
N LEU A 162 -20.19 5.37 3.45
CA LEU A 162 -18.97 5.64 2.68
C LEU A 162 -18.24 6.82 3.32
N VAL A 163 -17.00 6.60 3.72
CA VAL A 163 -16.13 7.66 4.28
C VAL A 163 -15.04 7.97 3.26
N ASP A 164 -15.03 9.19 2.75
CA ASP A 164 -14.03 9.68 1.80
C ASP A 164 -12.64 9.78 2.43
N MET A 165 -11.62 9.33 1.71
CA MET A 165 -10.22 9.36 2.15
C MET A 165 -9.24 9.26 0.98
N ARG A 166 -7.97 9.61 1.24
CA ARG A 166 -6.91 9.44 0.24
C ARG A 166 -6.62 7.94 0.05
N PRO A 167 -6.20 7.51 -1.16
CA PRO A 167 -5.85 6.11 -1.42
C PRO A 167 -4.83 5.51 -0.46
N SER A 168 -3.80 6.27 -0.05
CA SER A 168 -2.80 5.77 0.91
C SER A 168 -3.38 5.49 2.29
N ASP A 169 -4.30 6.33 2.77
CA ASP A 169 -4.98 6.13 4.06
C ASP A 169 -5.94 4.93 3.98
N ALA A 170 -6.63 4.77 2.84
CA ALA A 170 -7.50 3.62 2.58
C ALA A 170 -6.72 2.30 2.58
N VAL A 171 -5.59 2.23 1.88
CA VAL A 171 -4.72 1.05 1.87
C VAL A 171 -4.25 0.72 3.28
N ASN A 172 -3.79 1.71 4.04
CA ASN A 172 -3.30 1.52 5.39
C ASN A 172 -4.39 1.04 6.36
N LEU A 173 -5.58 1.64 6.28
CA LEU A 173 -6.74 1.20 7.06
C LEU A 173 -7.16 -0.23 6.68
N ALA A 174 -7.11 -0.59 5.40
CA ALA A 174 -7.45 -1.93 4.93
C ALA A 174 -6.47 -3.00 5.42
N LEU A 175 -5.16 -2.70 5.44
CA LEU A 175 -4.16 -3.55 6.08
C LEU A 175 -4.39 -3.65 7.59
N THR A 176 -4.78 -2.55 8.22
CA THR A 176 -5.07 -2.50 9.66
C THR A 176 -6.27 -3.35 10.04
N ALA A 177 -7.36 -3.26 9.29
CA ALA A 177 -8.60 -4.02 9.49
C ALA A 177 -8.54 -5.44 8.92
N ASN A 178 -7.48 -5.76 8.18
CA ASN A 178 -7.36 -6.97 7.38
C ASN A 178 -8.56 -7.18 6.43
N CYS A 179 -9.03 -6.12 5.76
CA CYS A 179 -10.12 -6.17 4.80
C CYS A 179 -9.63 -5.97 3.34
N PRO A 180 -10.40 -6.37 2.31
CA PRO A 180 -10.01 -6.22 0.91
C PRO A 180 -9.77 -4.77 0.46
N ILE A 181 -8.89 -4.60 -0.53
CA ILE A 181 -8.62 -3.35 -1.23
C ILE A 181 -9.11 -3.50 -2.67
N PHE A 182 -10.11 -2.71 -3.06
CA PHE A 182 -10.67 -2.76 -4.40
C PHE A 182 -10.35 -1.51 -5.20
N PHE A 183 -10.08 -1.69 -6.49
CA PHE A 183 -10.02 -0.62 -7.47
C PHE A 183 -11.10 -0.88 -8.52
N THR A 184 -11.91 0.12 -8.87
CA THR A 184 -12.86 -0.04 -9.98
C THR A 184 -12.11 -0.29 -11.29
N ASN A 185 -12.69 -1.09 -12.18
CA ASN A 185 -12.06 -1.43 -13.47
C ASN A 185 -11.72 -0.18 -14.30
N GLU A 186 -12.51 0.88 -14.17
CA GLU A 186 -12.25 2.18 -14.80
C GLU A 186 -10.96 2.82 -14.26
N VAL A 187 -10.78 2.84 -12.94
CA VAL A 187 -9.56 3.37 -12.32
C VAL A 187 -8.36 2.51 -12.69
N VAL A 188 -8.48 1.17 -12.64
CA VAL A 188 -7.41 0.25 -13.05
C VAL A 188 -6.94 0.58 -14.46
N SER A 189 -7.88 0.70 -15.41
CA SER A 189 -7.57 1.02 -16.80
C SER A 189 -6.85 2.35 -16.96
N LYS A 190 -7.24 3.39 -16.21
CA LYS A 190 -6.60 4.71 -16.26
C LYS A 190 -5.20 4.71 -15.64
N MET A 191 -5.00 3.98 -14.55
CA MET A 191 -3.70 3.87 -13.87
C MET A 191 -2.71 3.05 -14.68
N ALA A 192 -3.14 1.94 -15.27
CA ALA A 192 -2.30 1.08 -16.12
C ALA A 192 -1.77 1.81 -17.36
N MET A 193 -2.53 2.77 -17.90
CA MET A 193 -2.07 3.61 -19.03
C MET A 193 -1.08 4.72 -18.64
N SER A 194 -0.93 4.98 -17.34
CA SER A 194 -0.12 6.08 -16.79
C SER A 194 1.12 5.60 -16.03
N SER A 195 1.31 4.28 -15.93
CA SER A 195 2.38 3.62 -15.16
C SER A 195 3.51 3.16 -16.08
#